data_AF-A0A381V8Q1-F1
#
_entry.id   AF-A0A381V8Q1-F1
#
_cell.length_a   1.000
_cell.length_b   1.000
_cell.length_c   1.000
_cell.angle_alpha   90.00
_cell.angle_beta   90.00
_cell.angle_gamma   90.00
#
_symmetry.space_group_name_H-M   'P 1'
#
loop_
_entity.id
_entity.type
_entity.pdbx_description
1 polymer ?
#
loop_
_entity_poly.entity_id
_entity_poly.type
_entity_poly.pdbx_seq_one_letter_code
_entity_poly.pdbx_strand_id
1 'polypeptide(L)'
;MKKEKRTLRQIMDEVTQTEYFKERFSDAKQLERPVGWNLPLGSIHRKNHGNGFMLLGDAAGLVDPFTGEGIGNAMVSGQYAMEIAAKCKKTGNFSESALAEYDVLLWEEVGKELRTSTKLQSLAQSKFLLNFVINRASRNEEVQNIISGMLSHEIPKDELSSPLFYFKILFS
;
A
#
# COMPACT_ATOMS: atom_id res chain seq x y z
N MET A 1 -14.19 -6.68 18.02
CA MET A 1 -15.37 -5.80 18.15
C MET A 1 -15.25 -4.67 17.13
N LYS A 2 -16.22 -4.44 16.24
CA LYS A 2 -16.17 -3.27 15.34
C LYS A 2 -16.19 -2.00 16.20
N LYS A 3 -15.11 -1.21 16.15
CA LYS A 3 -15.03 0.09 16.83
C LYS A 3 -15.99 1.11 16.20
N GLU A 4 -16.31 0.93 14.92
CA GLU A 4 -17.15 1.81 14.13
C GLU A 4 -18.56 1.21 13.92
N LYS A 5 -19.60 2.00 14.23
CA LYS A 5 -21.00 1.59 14.11
C LYS A 5 -21.58 1.92 12.73
N ARG A 6 -21.02 2.92 12.04
CA ARG A 6 -21.45 3.33 10.71
C ARG A 6 -21.03 2.32 9.64
N THR A 7 -21.82 2.23 8.59
CA THR A 7 -21.47 1.49 7.36
C THR A 7 -20.58 2.35 6.46
N LEU A 8 -19.81 1.72 5.56
CA LEU A 8 -18.99 2.45 4.57
C LEU A 8 -19.82 3.47 3.76
N ARG A 9 -21.08 3.14 3.47
CA ARG A 9 -22.02 4.05 2.81
C ARG A 9 -22.29 5.29 3.64
N GLN A 10 -22.67 5.12 4.90
CA GLN A 10 -22.95 6.25 5.79
C GLN A 10 -21.72 7.14 5.94
N ILE A 11 -20.53 6.54 6.05
CA ILE A 11 -19.28 7.30 6.11
C ILE A 11 -19.05 8.08 4.80
N MET A 12 -19.27 7.47 3.63
CA MET A 12 -19.12 8.17 2.35
C MET A 12 -20.10 9.33 2.23
N ASP A 13 -21.38 9.10 2.56
CA ASP A 13 -22.43 10.13 2.53
C ASP A 13 -22.05 11.29 3.46
N GLU A 14 -21.63 11.01 4.70
CA GLU A 14 -21.15 12.02 5.65
C GLU A 14 -19.93 12.80 5.11
N VAL A 15 -18.93 12.09 4.55
CA VAL A 15 -17.71 12.71 4.02
C VAL A 15 -18.02 13.69 2.88
N THR A 16 -18.92 13.32 1.96
CA THR A 16 -19.29 14.20 0.84
C THR A 16 -19.97 15.49 1.28
N GLN A 17 -20.58 15.51 2.46
CA GLN A 17 -21.25 16.70 3.02
C GLN A 17 -20.34 17.56 3.91
N THR A 18 -19.09 17.14 4.15
CA THR A 18 -18.14 17.94 4.93
C THR A 18 -17.74 19.22 4.21
N GLU A 19 -17.30 20.23 4.95
CA GLU A 19 -16.87 21.52 4.38
C GLU A 19 -15.80 21.39 3.29
N TYR A 20 -14.92 20.38 3.39
CA TYR A 20 -13.86 20.12 2.43
C TYR A 20 -14.35 19.53 1.09
N PHE A 21 -15.55 18.92 1.06
CA PHE A 21 -16.04 18.17 -0.11
C PHE A 21 -17.42 18.63 -0.63
N LYS A 22 -18.26 19.26 0.19
CA LYS A 22 -19.63 19.65 -0.17
C LYS A 22 -19.72 20.43 -1.48
N GLU A 23 -18.81 21.38 -1.70
CA GLU A 23 -18.81 22.18 -2.93
C GLU A 23 -18.36 21.36 -4.14
N ARG A 24 -17.34 20.51 -3.97
CA ARG A 24 -16.84 19.60 -5.02
C ARG A 24 -17.89 18.58 -5.49
N PHE A 25 -18.88 18.28 -4.64
CA PHE A 25 -19.96 17.34 -4.90
C PHE A 25 -21.33 18.02 -5.09
N SER A 26 -21.40 19.35 -5.15
CA SER A 26 -22.67 20.11 -5.18
C SER A 26 -23.58 19.74 -6.36
N ASP A 27 -23.00 19.54 -7.54
CA ASP A 27 -23.69 19.10 -8.76
C ASP A 27 -23.53 17.59 -9.02
N ALA A 28 -22.92 16.85 -8.10
CA ALA A 28 -22.67 15.43 -8.29
C ALA A 28 -23.95 14.61 -8.12
N LYS A 29 -24.23 13.76 -9.11
CA LYS A 29 -25.34 12.79 -9.03
C LYS A 29 -24.77 11.39 -8.79
N GLN A 30 -25.23 10.75 -7.72
CA GLN A 30 -24.92 9.35 -7.47
C GLN A 30 -25.59 8.46 -8.53
N LEU A 31 -24.77 7.75 -9.32
CA LEU A 31 -25.25 6.83 -10.36
C LEU A 31 -25.57 5.44 -9.81
N GLU A 32 -24.80 4.98 -8.82
CA GLU A 32 -24.84 3.61 -8.34
C GLU A 32 -24.69 3.51 -6.83
N ARG A 33 -24.91 2.31 -6.33
CA ARG A 33 -24.75 1.95 -4.93
C ARG A 33 -23.25 1.73 -4.62
N PRO A 34 -22.62 2.45 -3.65
CA PRO A 34 -21.24 2.19 -3.27
C PRO A 34 -21.04 0.74 -2.82
N VAL A 35 -20.00 0.10 -3.37
CA VAL A 35 -19.53 -1.24 -3.03
C VAL A 35 -18.11 -1.11 -2.49
N GLY A 36 -17.80 -1.87 -1.45
CA GLY A 36 -16.46 -1.90 -0.86
C GLY A 36 -15.99 -3.33 -0.72
N TRP A 37 -14.67 -3.53 -0.83
CA TRP A 37 -14.02 -4.81 -0.62
C TRP A 37 -12.89 -4.67 0.39
N ASN A 38 -12.51 -5.79 1.00
CA ASN A 38 -11.33 -5.81 1.86
C ASN A 38 -10.08 -5.86 0.97
N LEU A 39 -9.10 -5.01 1.28
CA LEU A 39 -7.81 -5.02 0.61
C LEU A 39 -6.86 -6.01 1.30
N PRO A 40 -6.35 -7.04 0.58
CA PRO A 40 -5.40 -7.98 1.14
C PRO A 40 -4.00 -7.35 1.18
N LEU A 41 -3.70 -6.67 2.29
CA LEU A 41 -2.47 -5.88 2.43
C LEU A 41 -1.20 -6.75 2.48
N GLY A 42 -0.15 -6.31 1.80
CA GLY A 42 1.20 -6.87 1.77
C GLY A 42 2.04 -6.59 3.02
N SER A 43 1.39 -6.35 4.16
CA SER A 43 2.07 -6.08 5.42
C SER A 43 2.77 -7.30 6.02
N ILE A 44 2.44 -8.48 5.52
CA ILE A 44 3.07 -9.75 5.88
C ILE A 44 3.41 -10.53 4.61
N HIS A 45 4.54 -11.24 4.65
CA HIS A 45 4.89 -12.20 3.62
C HIS A 45 4.06 -13.47 3.79
N ARG A 46 3.15 -13.73 2.84
CA ARG A 46 2.31 -14.92 2.80
C ARG A 46 2.86 -15.95 1.82
N LYS A 47 2.64 -17.24 2.11
CA LYS A 47 2.90 -18.31 1.14
C LYS A 47 2.08 -18.05 -0.14
N ASN A 48 2.76 -17.95 -1.26
CA ASN A 48 2.21 -17.58 -2.57
C ASN A 48 2.41 -18.66 -3.64
N HIS A 49 2.86 -19.85 -3.28
CA HIS A 49 3.07 -20.97 -4.21
C HIS A 49 2.91 -22.31 -3.49
N GLY A 50 2.80 -23.38 -4.28
CA GLY A 50 2.76 -24.77 -3.82
C GLY A 50 2.69 -25.72 -5.01
N ASN A 51 2.47 -27.02 -4.78
CA ASN A 51 2.45 -28.00 -5.88
C ASN A 51 1.39 -27.65 -6.94
N GLY A 52 1.86 -27.28 -8.13
CA GLY A 52 1.02 -26.95 -9.28
C GLY A 52 0.36 -25.55 -9.25
N PHE A 53 0.70 -24.66 -8.31
CA PHE A 53 0.08 -23.34 -8.25
C PHE A 53 1.00 -22.21 -7.79
N MET A 54 0.69 -21.00 -8.25
CA MET A 54 1.20 -19.72 -7.76
C MET A 54 0.03 -18.75 -7.55
N LEU A 55 0.13 -17.88 -6.55
CA LEU A 55 -0.82 -16.83 -6.22
C LEU A 55 -0.20 -15.49 -6.64
N LEU A 56 -1.01 -14.63 -7.26
CA LEU A 56 -0.59 -13.35 -7.84
C LEU A 56 -1.49 -12.22 -7.32
N GLY A 57 -1.00 -10.99 -7.35
CA GLY A 57 -1.74 -9.78 -7.00
C GLY A 57 -2.48 -9.89 -5.66
N ASP A 58 -3.77 -9.58 -5.66
CA ASP A 58 -4.64 -9.66 -4.48
C ASP A 58 -4.69 -11.07 -3.86
N ALA A 59 -4.58 -12.13 -4.67
CA ALA A 59 -4.57 -13.51 -4.16
C ALA A 59 -3.29 -13.82 -3.36
N ALA A 60 -2.15 -13.20 -3.71
CA ALA A 60 -0.93 -13.24 -2.91
C ALA A 60 -0.91 -12.18 -1.78
N GLY A 61 -1.89 -11.27 -1.78
CA GLY A 61 -2.02 -10.18 -0.82
C GLY A 61 -0.91 -9.15 -0.96
N LEU A 62 -0.70 -8.66 -2.19
CA LEU A 62 0.37 -7.73 -2.54
C LEU A 62 -0.07 -6.26 -2.58
N VAL A 63 -1.21 -5.91 -1.96
CA VAL A 63 -1.67 -4.51 -1.93
C VAL A 63 -0.78 -3.69 -0.99
N ASP A 64 -0.29 -2.54 -1.43
CA ASP A 64 0.52 -1.63 -0.64
C ASP A 64 -0.23 -1.20 0.65
N PRO A 65 0.34 -1.42 1.84
CA PRO A 65 -0.34 -1.11 3.10
C PRO A 65 -0.59 0.38 3.36
N PHE A 66 0.20 1.27 2.77
CA PHE A 66 0.11 2.71 3.01
C PHE A 66 -0.75 3.42 1.97
N THR A 67 -0.51 3.18 0.69
CA THR A 67 -1.22 3.85 -0.42
C THR A 67 -2.51 3.13 -0.81
N GLY A 68 -2.60 1.82 -0.56
CA GLY A 68 -3.69 0.98 -1.06
C GLY A 68 -3.55 0.61 -2.54
N GLU A 69 -2.43 0.94 -3.19
CA GLU A 69 -2.16 0.57 -4.58
C GLU A 69 -1.79 -0.91 -4.68
N GLY A 70 -2.37 -1.60 -5.67
CA GLY A 70 -2.09 -3.02 -5.91
C GLY A 70 -1.80 -3.38 -7.35
N ILE A 71 -2.14 -2.51 -8.31
CA ILE A 71 -2.04 -2.82 -9.75
C ILE A 71 -0.59 -3.06 -10.16
N GLY A 72 0.34 -2.19 -9.74
CA GLY A 72 1.77 -2.35 -10.01
C GLY A 72 2.31 -3.68 -9.49
N ASN A 73 2.08 -3.97 -8.21
CA ASN A 73 2.51 -5.22 -7.58
C ASN A 73 1.86 -6.47 -8.22
N ALA A 74 0.59 -6.37 -8.64
CA ALA A 74 -0.07 -7.44 -9.37
C ALA A 74 0.60 -7.70 -10.73
N MET A 75 0.96 -6.66 -11.48
CA MET A 75 1.68 -6.81 -12.75
C MET A 75 3.07 -7.41 -12.56
N VAL A 76 3.84 -6.94 -11.57
CA VAL A 76 5.16 -7.50 -11.21
C VAL A 76 5.04 -8.98 -10.84
N SER A 77 4.04 -9.34 -10.04
CA SER A 77 3.78 -10.75 -9.70
C SER A 77 3.43 -11.60 -10.93
N GLY A 78 2.68 -11.05 -11.89
CA GLY A 78 2.39 -11.71 -13.16
C GLY A 78 3.63 -11.96 -14.02
N GLN A 79 4.54 -10.99 -14.06
CA GLN A 79 5.80 -11.10 -14.80
C GLN A 79 6.64 -12.28 -14.29
N TYR A 80 6.94 -12.32 -12.99
CA TYR A 80 7.75 -13.41 -12.42
C TYR A 80 7.03 -14.76 -12.46
N ALA A 81 5.72 -14.78 -12.23
CA ALA A 81 4.94 -16.02 -12.33
C ALA A 81 5.02 -16.61 -13.74
N MET A 82 4.96 -15.78 -14.79
CA MET A 82 5.09 -16.25 -16.17
C MET A 82 6.48 -16.79 -16.50
N GLU A 83 7.53 -16.14 -15.99
CA GLU A 83 8.91 -16.60 -16.14
C GLU A 83 9.10 -18.00 -15.54
N ILE A 84 8.66 -18.18 -14.29
CA ILE A 84 8.78 -19.45 -13.57
C ILE A 84 7.87 -20.52 -14.18
N ALA A 85 6.63 -20.18 -14.57
CA ALA A 85 5.74 -21.12 -15.25
C ALA A 85 6.33 -21.62 -16.58
N ALA A 86 6.99 -20.74 -17.35
CA ALA A 86 7.66 -21.13 -18.59
C ALA A 86 8.84 -22.07 -18.35
N LYS A 87 9.63 -21.84 -17.28
CA LYS A 87 10.72 -22.73 -16.84
C LYS A 87 10.19 -24.10 -16.43
N CYS A 88 9.18 -24.15 -15.57
CA CYS A 88 8.52 -25.38 -15.13
C CYS A 88 7.90 -26.17 -16.28
N LYS A 89 7.29 -25.49 -17.26
CA LYS A 89 6.73 -26.12 -18.46
C LYS A 89 7.80 -26.84 -19.30
N LYS A 90 9.00 -26.27 -19.42
CA LYS A 90 10.11 -26.90 -20.17
C LYS A 90 10.64 -28.15 -19.46
N THR A 91 10.68 -28.15 -18.13
CA THR A 91 11.21 -29.28 -17.34
C THR A 91 10.14 -30.31 -16.98
N GLY A 92 8.85 -29.97 -17.12
CA GLY A 92 7.73 -30.78 -16.64
C GLY A 92 7.59 -30.81 -15.11
N ASN A 93 8.36 -30.01 -14.38
CA ASN A 93 8.37 -30.01 -12.93
C ASN A 93 7.59 -28.82 -12.35
N PHE A 94 6.45 -29.11 -11.74
CA PHE A 94 5.58 -28.13 -11.06
C PHE A 94 5.51 -28.37 -9.55
N SER A 95 6.54 -29.00 -8.97
CA SER A 95 6.65 -29.14 -7.52
C SER A 95 6.72 -27.79 -6.83
N GLU A 96 6.34 -27.75 -5.56
CA GLU A 96 6.52 -26.57 -4.71
C GLU A 96 7.96 -26.05 -4.73
N SER A 97 8.95 -26.95 -4.71
CA SER A 97 10.37 -26.59 -4.79
C SER A 97 10.76 -25.93 -6.12
N ALA A 98 10.15 -26.33 -7.24
CA ALA A 98 10.39 -25.71 -8.53
C ALA A 98 9.76 -24.31 -8.62
N LEU A 99 8.62 -24.11 -7.94
CA LEU A 99 7.89 -22.85 -7.92
C LEU A 99 8.39 -21.89 -6.83
N ALA A 100 9.20 -22.33 -5.87
CA ALA A 100 9.74 -21.48 -4.80
C ALA A 100 10.59 -20.31 -5.31
N GLU A 101 11.20 -20.44 -6.48
CA GLU A 101 11.95 -19.38 -7.15
C GLU A 101 11.09 -18.14 -7.44
N TYR A 102 9.78 -18.33 -7.70
CA TYR A 102 8.84 -17.21 -7.88
C TYR A 102 8.74 -16.35 -6.62
N ASP A 103 8.68 -16.97 -5.44
CA ASP A 103 8.58 -16.24 -4.19
C ASP A 103 9.83 -15.40 -3.93
N VAL A 104 11.00 -15.97 -4.18
CA VAL A 104 12.29 -15.26 -4.02
C VAL A 104 12.33 -14.04 -4.92
N LEU A 105 12.12 -14.21 -6.23
CA LEU A 105 12.19 -13.11 -7.20
C LEU A 105 11.16 -12.01 -6.90
N LEU A 106 9.93 -12.40 -6.56
CA LEU A 106 8.89 -11.44 -6.22
C LEU A 106 9.27 -10.63 -4.98
N TRP A 107 9.74 -11.27 -3.91
CA TRP A 107 10.03 -10.58 -2.64
C TRP A 107 11.35 -9.80 -2.65
N GLU A 108 12.28 -10.14 -3.54
CA GLU A 108 13.44 -9.30 -3.84
C GLU A 108 12.99 -7.96 -4.46
N GLU A 109 12.02 -7.99 -5.37
CA GLU A 109 11.51 -6.80 -6.06
C GLU A 109 10.61 -5.94 -5.15
N VAL A 110 9.50 -6.50 -4.64
CA VAL A 110 8.47 -5.70 -3.95
C VAL A 110 8.62 -5.65 -2.42
N GLY A 111 9.42 -6.55 -1.86
CA GLY A 111 9.40 -6.81 -0.41
C GLY A 111 9.91 -5.64 0.43
N LYS A 112 10.93 -4.90 -0.05
CA LYS A 112 11.46 -3.73 0.67
C LYS A 112 10.42 -2.63 0.73
N GLU A 113 9.75 -2.33 -0.38
CA GLU A 113 8.74 -1.29 -0.47
C GLU A 113 7.53 -1.61 0.42
N LEU A 114 6.98 -2.84 0.33
CA LEU A 114 5.86 -3.27 1.17
C LEU A 114 6.15 -3.15 2.68
N ARG A 115 7.39 -3.48 3.10
CA ARG A 115 7.82 -3.31 4.50
C ARG A 115 7.89 -1.84 4.90
N THR A 116 8.41 -0.98 4.03
CA THR A 116 8.44 0.47 4.27
C THR A 116 7.02 1.01 4.39
N SER A 117 6.15 0.72 3.44
CA SER A 117 4.73 1.13 3.48
C SER A 117 4.01 0.62 4.72
N THR A 118 4.29 -0.59 5.20
CA THR A 118 3.75 -1.09 6.47
C THR A 118 4.15 -0.21 7.66
N LYS A 119 5.40 0.23 7.72
CA LYS A 119 5.87 1.14 8.78
C LYS A 119 5.17 2.49 8.69
N LEU A 120 5.04 3.04 7.48
CA LEU A 120 4.34 4.31 7.26
C LEU A 120 2.87 4.24 7.66
N GLN A 121 2.20 3.14 7.32
CA GLN A 121 0.83 2.88 7.76
C GLN A 121 0.71 2.90 9.28
N SER A 122 1.63 2.25 9.99
CA SER A 122 1.68 2.26 11.46
C SER A 122 1.90 3.67 12.02
N LEU A 123 2.81 4.44 11.44
CA LEU A 123 3.10 5.81 11.86
C LEU A 123 1.91 6.75 11.61
N ALA A 124 1.23 6.61 10.48
CA ALA A 124 0.04 7.39 10.14
C ALA A 124 -1.15 7.11 11.07
N GLN A 125 -1.21 5.93 11.70
CA GLN A 125 -2.20 5.63 12.73
C GLN A 125 -1.96 6.41 14.04
N SER A 126 -0.75 6.94 14.25
CA SER A 126 -0.46 7.84 15.37
C SER A 126 -0.89 9.27 15.03
N LYS A 127 -2.05 9.69 15.55
CA LYS A 127 -2.54 11.07 15.40
C LYS A 127 -1.51 12.12 15.84
N PHE A 128 -0.74 11.83 16.88
CA PHE A 128 0.30 12.73 17.37
C PHE A 128 1.40 12.94 16.33
N LEU A 129 1.96 11.85 15.79
CA LEU A 129 3.04 11.93 14.80
C LEU A 129 2.54 12.51 13.48
N LEU A 130 1.35 12.12 13.03
CA LEU A 130 0.74 12.66 11.82
C LEU A 130 0.55 14.17 11.93
N ASN A 131 -0.08 14.64 13.01
CA ASN A 131 -0.29 16.07 13.23
C ASN A 131 1.04 16.82 13.38
N PHE A 132 2.04 16.22 14.04
CA PHE A 132 3.37 16.83 14.16
C PHE A 132 4.02 17.05 12.78
N VAL A 133 4.05 16.02 11.94
CA VAL A 133 4.64 16.07 10.60
C VAL A 133 3.90 17.08 9.71
N ILE A 134 2.56 17.01 9.67
CA ILE A 134 1.74 17.92 8.85
C ILE A 134 1.87 19.37 9.31
N ASN A 135 1.81 19.63 10.62
CA ASN A 135 1.96 20.98 11.15
C ASN A 135 3.35 21.55 10.85
N ARG A 136 4.41 20.73 10.93
CA ARG A 136 5.76 21.19 10.61
C ARG A 136 5.94 21.46 9.13
N ALA A 137 5.42 20.58 8.27
CA ALA A 137 5.40 20.76 6.82
C ALA A 137 4.67 22.04 6.39
N SER A 138 3.57 22.39 7.06
CA SER A 138 2.85 23.65 6.78
C SER A 138 3.63 24.92 7.09
N ARG A 139 4.75 24.82 7.82
CA ARG A 139 5.54 25.96 8.32
C ARG A 139 7.00 25.94 7.85
N ASN A 140 7.47 24.88 7.21
CA ASN A 140 8.86 24.70 6.81
C ASN A 140 8.90 24.11 5.39
N GLU A 141 9.39 24.90 4.42
CA GLU A 141 9.49 24.51 3.00
C GLU A 141 10.40 23.29 2.77
N GLU A 142 11.47 23.11 3.56
CA GLU A 142 12.33 21.92 3.45
C GLU A 142 11.53 20.66 3.79
N VAL A 143 10.79 20.69 4.89
CA VAL A 143 9.94 19.57 5.32
C VAL A 143 8.80 19.33 4.32
N GLN A 144 8.20 20.41 3.79
CA GLN A 144 7.18 20.32 2.75
C GLN A 144 7.71 19.64 1.47
N ASN A 145 8.91 20.02 1.02
CA ASN A 145 9.55 19.44 -0.16
C ASN A 145 9.88 17.96 0.06
N ILE A 146 10.36 17.59 1.25
CA ILE A 146 10.65 16.18 1.57
C ILE A 146 9.37 15.34 1.50
N ILE A 147 8.27 15.78 2.13
CA ILE A 147 7.00 15.05 2.09
C ILE A 147 6.42 14.99 0.67
N SER A 148 6.49 16.10 -0.08
CA SER A 148 5.97 16.16 -1.44
C SER A 148 6.73 15.21 -2.36
N GLY A 149 8.07 15.19 -2.26
CA GLY A 149 8.93 14.26 -2.99
C GLY A 149 8.65 12.79 -2.65
N MET A 150 8.28 12.49 -1.41
CA MET A 150 7.91 11.13 -1.02
C MET A 150 6.57 10.67 -1.60
N LEU A 151 5.62 11.60 -1.79
CA LEU A 151 4.33 11.31 -2.42
C LEU A 151 4.45 11.18 -3.95
N SER A 152 5.34 11.95 -4.57
CA SER A 152 5.65 11.86 -6.01
C SER A 152 6.57 10.68 -6.38
N HIS A 153 6.99 9.87 -5.40
CA HIS A 153 7.98 8.78 -5.57
C HIS A 153 9.38 9.27 -6.01
N GLU A 154 9.68 10.57 -5.86
CA GLU A 154 10.99 11.14 -6.14
C GLU A 154 11.97 10.97 -4.97
N ILE A 155 11.44 10.88 -3.74
CA ILE A 155 12.21 10.65 -2.52
C ILE A 155 11.82 9.31 -1.90
N PRO A 156 12.81 8.48 -1.49
CA PRO A 156 12.54 7.22 -0.82
C PRO A 156 11.68 7.39 0.45
N LYS A 157 10.55 6.68 0.51
CA LYS A 157 9.61 6.76 1.65
C LYS A 157 10.16 6.13 2.93
N ASP A 158 11.32 5.47 2.89
CA ASP A 158 11.96 4.85 4.05
C ASP A 158 12.52 5.87 5.04
N GLU A 159 12.83 7.09 4.61
CA GLU A 159 13.21 8.16 5.54
C GLU A 159 12.08 8.48 6.53
N LEU A 160 10.82 8.54 6.09
CA LEU A 160 9.66 8.72 7.00
C LEU A 160 9.53 7.60 8.02
N SER A 161 10.04 6.40 7.69
CA SER A 161 10.02 5.27 8.61
C SER A 161 11.16 5.29 9.65
N SER A 162 12.11 6.22 9.51
CA SER A 162 13.28 6.36 10.36
C SER A 162 13.02 7.30 11.54
N PRO A 163 13.36 6.93 12.79
CA PRO A 163 13.31 7.85 13.94
C PRO A 163 14.14 9.12 13.75
N LEU A 164 15.25 9.03 12.99
CA LEU A 164 16.14 10.17 12.73
C LEU A 164 15.45 11.28 11.94
N PHE A 165 14.51 10.93 11.07
CA PHE A 165 13.72 11.91 10.32
C PHE A 165 12.89 12.79 11.27
N TYR A 166 12.24 12.19 12.26
CA TYR A 166 11.47 12.92 13.27
C TYR A 166 12.36 13.81 14.14
N PHE A 167 13.57 13.36 14.48
CA PHE A 167 14.56 14.20 15.15
C PHE A 167 15.02 15.37 14.27
N LYS A 168 15.31 15.13 12.99
CA LYS A 168 15.68 16.19 12.05
C LYS A 168 14.58 17.25 11.99
N ILE A 169 13.33 16.85 11.81
CA ILE A 169 12.16 17.74 11.75
C ILE A 169 11.94 18.50 13.06
N LEU A 170 12.21 17.89 14.21
CA LEU A 170 12.08 18.54 15.52
C LEU A 170 13.03 19.74 15.67
N PHE A 171 14.21 19.67 15.06
CA PHE A 171 15.25 20.69 15.15
C PHE A 171 15.40 21.56 13.88
N SER A 172 14.60 21.30 12.83
CA SER A 172 14.55 22.09 11.58
C SER A 172 13.38 23.04 11.61
#